data_AF-X1DWC8-F1
#
_entry.id   AF-X1DWC8-F1
#
_cell.length_a   1.000
_cell.length_b   1.000
_cell.length_c   1.000
_cell.angle_alpha   90.00
_cell.angle_beta   90.00
_cell.angle_gamma   90.00
#
_symmetry.space_group_name_H-M   'P 1'
#
loop_
_entity.id
_entity.type
_entity.pdbx_description
1 polymer ?
#
loop_
_entity_poly.entity_id
_entity_poly.type
_entity_poly.pdbx_seq_one_letter_code
_entity_poly.pdbx_strand_id
1 'polypeptide(L)' 'METKFNLALRKVKGICDYQFGQEITDILFEDESEIQIIFSRNTGKIKHVYLGKKILLNLRPTNGFFTLSLLS' A
#
# COMPACT_ATOMS: atom_id res chain seq x y z
N MET A 1 0.23 18.14 2.51
CA MET A 1 0.94 16.88 2.82
C MET A 1 -0.07 15.73 2.89
N GLU A 2 -1.16 15.93 3.61
CA GLU A 2 -2.34 15.06 3.71
C GLU A 2 -2.97 14.66 2.36
N THR A 3 -3.13 15.59 1.41
CA THR A 3 -3.70 15.29 0.09
C THR A 3 -2.89 14.25 -0.69
N LYS A 4 -1.55 14.28 -0.58
CA LYS A 4 -0.68 13.33 -1.29
C LYS A 4 -0.79 11.93 -0.68
N PHE A 5 -0.90 11.84 0.64
CA PHE A 5 -1.14 10.58 1.33
C PHE A 5 -2.50 10.00 0.95
N ASN A 6 -3.58 10.79 1.04
CA ASN A 6 -4.94 10.32 0.71
C ASN A 6 -5.05 9.83 -0.74
N LEU A 7 -4.44 10.53 -1.70
CA LEU A 7 -4.39 10.07 -3.10
C LEU A 7 -3.59 8.77 -3.27
N ALA A 8 -2.48 8.64 -2.54
CA ALA A 8 -1.68 7.42 -2.57
C ALA A 8 -2.41 6.24 -1.92
N LEU A 9 -3.05 6.43 -0.77
CA LEU A 9 -3.83 5.42 -0.08
C LEU A 9 -5.00 4.94 -0.94
N ARG A 10 -5.74 5.86 -1.56
CA ARG A 10 -6.81 5.52 -2.53
C ARG A 10 -6.27 4.69 -3.69
N LYS A 11 -5.08 5.03 -4.22
CA LYS A 11 -4.44 4.25 -5.28
C LYS A 11 -4.02 2.85 -4.81
N VAL A 12 -3.47 2.74 -3.60
CA VAL A 12 -3.11 1.45 -3.01
C VAL A 12 -4.34 0.57 -2.87
N LYS A 13 -5.42 1.09 -2.27
CA LYS A 13 -6.69 0.37 -2.10
C LYS A 13 -7.26 -0.10 -3.43
N GLY A 14 -7.34 0.77 -4.44
CA GLY A 14 -7.84 0.37 -5.75
C GLY A 14 -7.02 -0.72 -6.45
N ILE A 15 -5.69 -0.75 -6.24
CA ILE A 15 -4.85 -1.85 -6.74
C ILE A 15 -5.13 -3.13 -5.92
N CYS A 16 -5.31 -3.04 -4.61
CA CYS A 16 -5.63 -4.18 -3.75
C CYS A 16 -7.02 -4.76 -4.07
N ASP A 17 -8.03 -3.91 -4.26
CA ASP A 17 -9.38 -4.33 -4.67
C ASP A 17 -9.34 -5.10 -5.98
N TYR A 18 -8.51 -4.66 -6.92
CA TYR A 18 -8.33 -5.34 -8.20
C TYR A 18 -7.60 -6.69 -8.06
N GLN A 19 -6.56 -6.76 -7.22
CA GLN A 19 -5.72 -7.96 -7.10
C GLN A 19 -6.28 -9.04 -6.17
N PHE A 20 -6.89 -8.61 -5.07
CA PHE A 20 -7.28 -9.46 -3.95
C PHE A 20 -8.79 -9.43 -3.70
N GLY A 21 -9.50 -8.42 -4.19
CA GLY A 21 -10.92 -8.20 -3.89
C GLY A 21 -11.13 -7.27 -2.70
N GLN A 22 -12.30 -6.63 -2.66
CA GLN A 22 -12.64 -5.59 -1.68
C GLN A 22 -12.61 -6.10 -0.24
N GLU A 23 -13.13 -7.30 0.03
CA GLU A 23 -13.14 -7.89 1.38
C GLU A 23 -11.72 -8.03 1.96
N ILE A 24 -10.75 -8.43 1.12
CA ILE A 24 -9.36 -8.55 1.55
C ILE A 24 -8.74 -7.16 1.77
N THR A 25 -9.03 -6.18 0.90
CA THR A 25 -8.58 -4.80 1.10
C THR A 25 -9.12 -4.23 2.41
N ASP A 26 -10.39 -4.43 2.72
CA ASP A 26 -11.00 -3.90 3.94
C ASP A 26 -10.30 -4.48 5.19
N ILE A 27 -9.96 -5.77 5.19
CA ILE A 27 -9.19 -6.40 6.26
C ILE A 27 -7.76 -5.83 6.34
N LEU A 28 -7.08 -5.64 5.20
CA LEU A 28 -5.71 -5.11 5.18
C LEU A 28 -5.61 -3.66 5.67
N PHE A 29 -6.69 -2.89 5.58
CA PHE A 29 -6.72 -1.47 5.87
C PHE A 29 -7.79 -1.11 6.92
N GLU A 30 -8.10 -2.04 7.83
CA GLU A 30 -9.07 -1.83 8.93
C GLU A 30 -8.63 -0.69 9.87
N ASP A 31 -7.32 -0.59 10.15
CA ASP A 31 -6.71 0.51 10.87
C ASP A 31 -5.82 1.36 9.95
N GLU A 32 -6.44 2.34 9.28
CA GLU A 32 -5.72 3.27 8.41
C GLU A 32 -4.73 4.18 9.17
N SER A 33 -4.87 4.35 10.49
CA SER A 33 -4.04 5.26 11.27
C SER A 33 -2.61 4.75 11.45
N GLU A 34 -2.43 3.43 11.37
CA GLU A 34 -1.15 2.73 11.41
C GLU A 34 -0.47 2.64 10.03
N ILE A 35 -1.13 3.09 8.96
CA ILE A 35 -0.64 2.94 7.59
C ILE A 35 0.39 4.00 7.23
N GLN A 36 1.56 3.53 6.77
CA GLN A 36 2.61 4.40 6.24
C GLN A 36 2.98 4.01 4.80
N ILE A 37 3.00 5.00 3.90
CA ILE A 37 3.36 4.80 2.50
C ILE A 37 4.74 5.40 2.23
N ILE A 38 5.69 4.54 1.86
CA ILE A 38 7.04 4.94 1.49
C ILE A 38 7.13 5.07 -0.03
N PHE A 39 7.63 6.22 -0.48
CA PHE A 39 7.84 6.52 -1.89
C PHE A 39 9.32 6.35 -2.26
N SER A 40 9.57 5.89 -3.49
CA SER A 40 10.90 5.88 -4.09
C SER A 40 11.44 7.31 -4.20
N ARG A 41 12.65 7.56 -3.69
CA ARG A 41 13.31 8.87 -3.80
C ARG A 41 13.59 9.26 -5.26
N ASN A 42 13.90 8.28 -6.11
CA ASN A 42 14.30 8.53 -7.49
C ASN A 42 13.11 8.80 -8.43
N THR A 43 11.98 8.12 -8.20
CA THR A 43 10.84 8.16 -9.14
C THR A 43 9.57 8.75 -8.54
N GLY A 44 9.54 9.00 -7.23
CA GLY A 44 8.36 9.46 -6.50
C GLY A 44 7.20 8.44 -6.46
N LYS A 45 7.39 7.23 -7.00
CA LYS A 45 6.37 6.17 -7.04
C LYS A 45 6.26 5.47 -5.67
N ILE A 46 5.08 4.95 -5.36
CA ILE A 46 4.85 4.10 -4.18
C ILE A 46 5.83 2.91 -4.23
N LYS A 47 6.46 2.58 -3.10
CA LYS A 47 7.45 1.51 -2.99
C LYS A 47 7.01 0.45 -1.98
N HIS A 48 6.73 0.88 -0.75
CA HIS A 48 6.32 0.01 0.34
C HIS A 48 5.11 0.63 1.07
N VAL A 49 4.22 -0.23 1.55
CA VAL A 49 3.16 0.12 2.48
C VAL A 49 3.44 -0.64 3.77
N TYR A 50 3.44 0.07 4.89
CA TYR A 50 3.65 -0.46 6.22
C TYR A 50 2.37 -0.38 7.03
N LEU A 51 2.21 -1.33 7.95
CA LEU A 51 1.27 -1.28 9.07
C LEU A 51 2.10 -1.23 10.34
N GLY A 52 2.13 -0.07 10.99
CA GLY A 52 3.05 0.22 12.09
C GLY A 52 4.51 0.08 11.66
N LYS A 53 5.22 -0.92 12.21
CA LYS A 53 6.64 -1.21 11.90
C LYS A 53 6.84 -2.34 10.89
N LYS A 54 5.74 -2.96 10.42
CA LYS A 54 5.75 -4.15 9.58
C LYS A 54 5.46 -3.80 8.14
N ILE A 55 6.14 -4.46 7.20
CA ILE A 55 5.85 -4.26 5.78
C ILE A 55 4.54 -5.00 5.50
N LEU A 56 3.52 -4.29 5.02
CA LEU A 56 2.27 -4.89 4.59
C LEU A 56 2.34 -5.29 3.11
N LEU A 57 2.74 -4.34 2.26
CA LEU A 57 2.77 -4.50 0.80
C LEU A 57 4.06 -3.97 0.19
N ASN A 58 4.56 -4.66 -0.83
CA ASN A 58 5.66 -4.18 -1.67
C ASN A 58 5.17 -3.99 -3.11
N LEU A 59 5.36 -2.80 -3.69
CA LEU A 59 5.00 -2.57 -5.09
C LEU A 59 6.05 -3.19 -6.00
N ARG A 60 5.63 -4.07 -6.91
CA ARG A 60 6.46 -4.59 -8.00
C ARG A 60 6.52 -3.56 -9.13
N PRO A 61 7.69 -2.98 -9.43
CA PRO A 61 7.79 -1.94 -10.46
C PRO A 61 7.43 -2.41 -11.86
N THR A 62 7.55 -3.72 -12.13
CA THR A 62 7.38 -4.33 -13.45
C THR A 62 5.93 -4.34 -13.93
N ASN A 63 4.96 -4.55 -13.04
CA ASN A 63 3.55 -4.67 -13.38
C ASN A 63 2.62 -3.79 -12.53
N GLY A 64 3.16 -3.09 -11.52
CA GLY A 64 2.36 -2.23 -10.65
C GLY A 64 1.50 -2.98 -9.65
N PHE A 65 1.76 -4.27 -9.43
CA PHE A 65 1.07 -5.11 -8.47
C PHE A 65 1.80 -5.17 -7.13
N PHE A 66 1.05 -5.39 -6.06
CA PHE A 66 1.59 -5.60 -4.73
C PHE A 66 1.90 -7.07 -4.46
N THR A 67 2.96 -7.31 -3.70
CA THR A 67 3.17 -8.57 -2.98
C THR A 67 2.86 -8.37 -1.50
N LEU A 68 2.14 -9.32 -0.92
CA LEU A 68 1.88 -9.39 0.52
C LEU A 68 3.16 -9.83 1.24
N SER A 69 3.49 -9.18 2.36
CA SER A 69 4.55 -9.67 3.24
C SER A 69 3.92 -10.50 4.36
N LEU A 70 4.24 -11.79 4.40
CA LEU A 70 3.74 -12.73 5.41
C LEU A 70 4.62 -12.80 6.67
N LEU A 71 5.83 -12.23 6.65
CA LEU A 71 6.88 -12.46 7.65
C LEU A 71 7.55 -11.15 8.10
N SER A 72 6.80 -10.21 8.66
CA SER A 72 7.38 -9.04 9.35
C SER A 72 6.91 -8.90 10.77
#